data_AF-W2PGN2-F1
#
_entry.id   AF-W2PGN2-F1
#
_cell.length_a   1.000
_cell.length_b   1.000
_cell.length_c   1.000
_cell.angle_alpha   90.00
_cell.angle_beta   90.00
_cell.angle_gamma   90.00
#
_symmetry.space_group_name_H-M   'P 1'
#
loop_
_entity.id
_entity.type
_entity.pdbx_description
1 polymer ?
#
loop_
_entity_poly.entity_id
_entity_poly.type
_entity_poly.pdbx_seq_one_letter_code
_entity_poly.pdbx_strand_id
1 'polypeptide(L)'
;MLRGFTLVAVALLGSTNAGPCDIYNGANTPCVAAHSTVRALLDAYKDGLYQVQRASDSKTLDIAPLSPGGTADAAAQDAFCKGTTCVISIIYDQSGKGNHLTSAPAGGAKNQPDSPARADRLPVTIGRNKAYGIWVEDGIGYRNDKTTGIATGDDAEAIYMVADGTHYNSGCCFDYGNAETNNKDDGPGTMEAIYIGNSTMWGYGEGTGPWIMADLEDGLFGCADKFCSNTPTVNNPAGQEALSR
;
A
#
# COMPACT_ATOMS: atom_id res chain seq x y z
N MET A 1 46.82 -45.58 -17.41
CA MET A 1 45.49 -45.80 -16.78
C MET A 1 45.13 -44.53 -16.02
N LEU A 2 44.25 -43.68 -16.60
CA LEU A 2 43.75 -42.47 -15.94
C LEU A 2 42.77 -42.86 -14.82
N ARG A 3 42.97 -42.35 -13.60
CA ARG A 3 41.95 -42.37 -12.54
C ARG A 3 41.49 -40.94 -12.27
N GLY A 4 40.18 -40.76 -12.36
CA GLY A 4 39.51 -39.48 -12.56
C GLY A 4 39.40 -38.59 -11.33
N PHE A 5 39.25 -37.30 -11.60
CA PHE A 5 38.87 -36.28 -10.63
C PHE A 5 37.37 -36.35 -10.36
N THR A 6 36.99 -36.47 -9.09
CA THR A 6 35.61 -36.33 -8.64
C THR A 6 35.21 -34.85 -8.69
N LEU A 7 34.28 -34.49 -9.58
CA LEU A 7 33.62 -33.18 -9.53
C LEU A 7 32.66 -33.15 -8.35
N VAL A 8 32.91 -32.25 -7.39
CA VAL A 8 31.92 -31.89 -6.36
C VAL A 8 31.10 -30.73 -6.91
N ALA A 9 29.83 -30.99 -7.24
CA ALA A 9 28.88 -29.94 -7.59
C ALA A 9 28.33 -29.34 -6.28
N VAL A 10 28.74 -28.11 -5.97
CA VAL A 10 28.14 -27.32 -4.89
C VAL A 10 26.89 -26.65 -5.46
N ALA A 11 25.72 -27.18 -5.15
CA ALA A 11 24.46 -26.49 -5.41
C ALA A 11 24.31 -25.39 -4.35
N LEU A 12 24.62 -24.15 -4.73
CA LEU A 12 24.21 -22.97 -3.96
C LEU A 12 22.70 -22.83 -4.13
N LEU A 13 21.94 -23.35 -3.15
CA LEU A 13 20.54 -22.96 -2.97
C LEU A 13 20.56 -21.48 -2.55
N GLY A 14 20.52 -20.58 -3.52
CA GLY A 14 20.23 -19.18 -3.24
C GLY A 14 18.82 -19.10 -2.68
N SER A 15 18.68 -18.72 -1.42
CA SER A 15 17.40 -18.24 -0.91
C SER A 15 17.07 -16.95 -1.67
N THR A 16 16.29 -17.05 -2.74
CA THR A 16 15.69 -15.87 -3.37
C THR A 16 14.70 -15.30 -2.36
N ASN A 17 15.00 -14.15 -1.76
CA ASN A 17 13.99 -13.40 -1.02
C ASN A 17 13.01 -12.84 -2.05
N ALA A 18 11.95 -13.58 -2.37
CA ALA A 18 10.93 -13.10 -3.29
C ALA A 18 10.11 -11.99 -2.61
N GLY A 19 10.07 -10.81 -3.22
CA GLY A 19 9.13 -9.76 -2.82
C GLY A 19 7.69 -10.18 -3.13
N PRO A 20 6.67 -9.54 -2.54
CA PRO A 20 5.27 -9.84 -2.82
C PRO A 20 4.95 -9.93 -4.32
N CYS A 21 5.43 -9.00 -5.14
CA CYS A 21 5.16 -9.00 -6.56
C CYS A 21 5.93 -10.07 -7.35
N ASP A 22 7.06 -10.55 -6.83
CA ASP A 22 7.76 -11.72 -7.40
C ASP A 22 6.93 -12.99 -7.17
N ILE A 23 6.29 -13.13 -6.00
CA ILE A 23 5.40 -14.25 -5.66
C ILE A 23 4.17 -14.24 -6.57
N TYR A 24 3.49 -13.10 -6.68
CA TYR A 24 2.35 -12.90 -7.57
C TYR A 24 2.70 -13.17 -9.04
N ASN A 25 3.85 -12.68 -9.51
CA ASN A 25 4.33 -12.96 -10.85
C ASN A 25 4.62 -14.45 -11.06
N GLY A 26 5.24 -15.13 -10.09
CA GLY A 26 5.49 -16.58 -10.13
C GLY A 26 4.21 -17.43 -10.16
N ALA A 27 3.09 -16.89 -9.67
CA ALA A 27 1.77 -17.50 -9.70
C ALA A 27 0.94 -17.15 -10.95
N ASN A 28 1.50 -16.41 -11.91
CA ASN A 28 0.81 -15.88 -13.11
C ASN A 28 -0.34 -14.90 -12.80
N THR A 29 -0.25 -14.17 -11.68
CA THR A 29 -1.16 -13.08 -11.31
C THR A 29 -0.34 -11.81 -11.01
N PRO A 30 0.42 -11.29 -12.00
CA PRO A 30 1.44 -10.27 -11.77
C PRO A 30 0.86 -8.96 -11.24
N CYS A 31 1.62 -8.27 -10.39
CA CYS A 31 1.28 -6.92 -9.96
C CYS A 31 1.18 -5.97 -11.16
N VAL A 32 0.08 -5.23 -11.24
CA VAL A 32 -0.12 -4.11 -12.17
C VAL A 32 -0.03 -2.76 -11.46
N ALA A 33 -0.03 -2.75 -10.13
CA ALA A 33 0.34 -1.62 -9.30
C ALA A 33 0.99 -2.15 -8.01
N ALA A 34 2.06 -1.49 -7.54
CA ALA A 34 2.79 -1.91 -6.36
C ALA A 34 3.30 -0.71 -5.57
N HIS A 35 2.64 -0.40 -4.44
CA HIS A 35 2.90 0.81 -3.65
C HIS A 35 3.44 0.49 -2.26
N SER A 36 4.53 1.13 -1.86
CA SER A 36 5.03 1.06 -0.49
C SER A 36 6.01 2.19 -0.20
N THR A 37 5.86 2.84 0.96
CA THR A 37 6.84 3.80 1.48
C THR A 37 7.87 3.15 2.42
N VAL A 38 7.70 1.87 2.76
CA VAL A 38 8.50 1.21 3.79
C VAL A 38 9.54 0.23 3.23
N ARG A 39 9.26 -0.42 2.09
CA ARG A 39 10.21 -1.35 1.45
C ARG A 39 9.90 -1.54 -0.04
N ALA A 40 10.86 -2.08 -0.77
CA ALA A 40 10.60 -2.64 -2.09
C ALA A 40 9.66 -3.87 -2.00
N LEU A 41 8.83 -4.04 -3.03
CA LEU A 41 7.86 -5.13 -3.22
C LEU A 41 8.32 -6.15 -4.28
N LEU A 42 9.43 -5.87 -4.95
CA LEU A 42 10.16 -6.75 -5.87
C LEU A 42 11.62 -6.82 -5.41
N ASP A 43 12.22 -8.00 -5.42
CA ASP A 43 13.59 -8.27 -4.94
C ASP A 43 14.64 -7.44 -5.69
N ALA A 44 14.43 -7.20 -6.99
CA ALA A 44 15.34 -6.44 -7.82
C ALA A 44 15.09 -4.91 -7.81
N TYR A 45 14.03 -4.42 -7.16
CA TYR A 45 13.65 -3.01 -7.23
C TYR A 45 14.61 -2.12 -6.45
N LYS A 46 15.07 -1.05 -7.10
CA LYS A 46 16.12 -0.14 -6.59
C LYS A 46 15.84 1.33 -6.84
N ASP A 47 14.74 1.64 -7.53
CA ASP A 47 14.35 3.02 -7.87
C ASP A 47 13.60 3.66 -6.68
N GLY A 48 13.11 4.88 -6.83
CA GLY A 48 12.40 5.59 -5.76
C GLY A 48 11.16 4.82 -5.29
N LEU A 49 10.99 4.66 -3.97
CA LEU A 49 9.77 4.10 -3.37
C LEU A 49 8.67 5.17 -3.25
N TYR A 50 9.07 6.39 -2.86
CA TYR A 50 8.21 7.55 -2.75
C TYR A 50 9.03 8.83 -2.86
N GLN A 51 8.35 9.95 -3.11
CA GLN A 51 8.96 11.27 -3.13
C GLN A 51 8.53 12.07 -1.90
N VAL A 52 9.48 12.72 -1.24
CA VAL A 52 9.20 13.75 -0.24
C VAL A 52 9.35 15.14 -0.83
N GLN A 53 8.46 16.06 -0.48
CA GLN A 53 8.57 17.48 -0.78
C GLN A 53 8.76 18.27 0.52
N ARG A 54 9.79 19.12 0.54
CA ARG A 54 10.18 19.90 1.70
C ARG A 54 9.49 21.27 1.72
N ALA A 55 8.88 21.63 2.84
CA ALA A 55 8.08 22.85 2.96
C ALA A 55 8.92 24.14 2.89
N SER A 56 10.20 24.10 3.30
CA SER A 56 11.04 25.30 3.35
C SER A 56 11.35 25.93 1.99
N ASP A 57 11.41 25.12 0.93
CA ASP A 57 11.89 25.53 -0.39
C ASP A 57 11.28 24.74 -1.55
N SER A 58 10.25 23.94 -1.29
CA SER A 58 9.53 23.11 -2.26
C SER A 58 10.39 22.11 -3.04
N LYS A 59 11.64 21.88 -2.61
CA LYS A 59 12.51 20.87 -3.23
C LYS A 59 11.99 19.48 -2.91
N THR A 60 12.28 18.55 -3.81
CA THR A 60 11.88 17.15 -3.68
C THR A 60 13.10 16.24 -3.56
N LEU A 61 12.88 15.07 -2.96
CA LEU A 61 13.84 13.97 -2.92
C LEU A 61 13.08 12.66 -3.03
N ASP A 62 13.53 11.79 -3.92
CA ASP A 62 13.03 10.42 -4.00
C ASP A 62 13.77 9.55 -2.98
N ILE A 63 13.02 8.81 -2.16
CA ILE A 63 13.56 7.89 -1.17
C ILE A 63 13.62 6.50 -1.79
N ALA A 64 14.84 6.03 -2.04
CA ALA A 64 15.10 4.70 -2.57
C ALA A 64 15.26 3.66 -1.43
N PRO A 65 15.21 2.35 -1.75
CA PRO A 65 15.66 1.30 -0.84
C PRO A 65 17.14 1.42 -0.48
N LEU A 66 17.52 0.98 0.73
CA LEU A 66 18.92 0.89 1.18
C LEU A 66 19.78 -0.06 0.32
N SER A 67 19.14 -1.04 -0.30
CA SER A 67 19.69 -1.99 -1.28
C SER A 67 18.54 -2.45 -2.18
N PRO A 68 18.78 -3.00 -3.38
CA PRO A 68 17.72 -3.64 -4.16
C PRO A 68 16.88 -4.60 -3.30
N GLY A 69 15.55 -4.51 -3.40
CA GLY A 69 14.62 -5.33 -2.59
C GLY A 69 14.51 -4.93 -1.12
N GLY A 70 15.23 -3.89 -0.69
CA GLY A 70 15.40 -3.52 0.73
C GLY A 70 14.34 -2.58 1.31
N THR A 71 14.56 -2.23 2.58
CA THR A 71 13.81 -1.19 3.31
C THR A 71 14.15 0.21 2.78
N ALA A 72 13.21 1.15 2.84
CA ALA A 72 13.43 2.56 2.52
C ALA A 72 14.58 3.21 3.32
N ASP A 73 15.33 4.12 2.68
CA ASP A 73 16.36 4.92 3.35
C ASP A 73 15.74 6.09 4.15
N ALA A 74 15.26 5.77 5.36
CA ALA A 74 14.71 6.78 6.28
C ALA A 74 15.75 7.83 6.72
N ALA A 75 17.05 7.51 6.70
CA ALA A 75 18.09 8.46 7.08
C ALA A 75 18.25 9.57 6.03
N ALA A 76 18.11 9.23 4.74
CA ALA A 76 18.06 10.22 3.66
C ALA A 76 16.88 11.19 3.83
N GLN A 77 15.69 10.67 4.17
CA GLN A 77 14.52 11.51 4.48
C GLN A 77 14.81 12.44 5.67
N ASP A 78 15.29 11.89 6.80
CA ASP A 78 15.55 12.66 8.02
C ASP A 78 16.57 13.80 7.75
N ALA A 79 17.61 13.53 6.97
CA ALA A 79 18.60 14.52 6.58
C ALA A 79 18.01 15.61 5.65
N PHE A 80 17.20 15.20 4.67
CA PHE A 80 16.57 16.11 3.73
C PHE A 80 15.57 17.06 4.40
N CYS A 81 14.76 16.53 5.30
CA CYS A 81 13.68 17.24 5.99
C CYS A 81 14.15 18.00 7.24
N LYS A 82 15.44 17.96 7.57
CA LYS A 82 16.00 18.58 8.78
C LYS A 82 15.66 20.08 8.86
N GLY A 83 15.08 20.49 9.98
CA GLY A 83 14.77 21.89 10.27
C GLY A 83 13.50 22.42 9.60
N THR A 84 12.69 21.55 9.00
CA THR A 84 11.43 21.91 8.36
C THR A 84 10.49 20.69 8.34
N THR A 85 9.36 20.78 7.65
CA THR A 85 8.43 19.66 7.45
C THR A 85 8.55 19.12 6.03
N CYS A 86 8.25 17.84 5.88
CA CYS A 86 8.09 17.20 4.59
C CYS A 86 6.72 16.53 4.49
N VAL A 87 6.22 16.47 3.27
CA VAL A 87 5.06 15.67 2.88
C VAL A 87 5.48 14.61 1.87
N ILE A 88 4.75 13.51 1.79
CA ILE A 88 4.91 12.47 0.77
C ILE A 88 4.12 12.92 -0.46
N SER A 89 4.79 13.45 -1.49
CA SER A 89 4.12 14.02 -2.66
C SER A 89 3.72 12.97 -3.70
N ILE A 90 4.50 11.89 -3.80
CA ILE A 90 4.26 10.78 -4.74
C ILE A 90 4.55 9.48 -4.02
N ILE A 91 3.70 8.47 -4.20
CA ILE A 91 3.99 7.08 -3.86
C ILE A 91 4.21 6.36 -5.20
N TYR A 92 5.43 5.89 -5.43
CA TYR A 92 5.78 5.31 -6.72
C TYR A 92 5.21 3.90 -6.84
N ASP A 93 4.87 3.57 -8.08
CA ASP A 93 4.44 2.24 -8.51
C ASP A 93 5.67 1.46 -8.96
N GLN A 94 5.96 0.39 -8.23
CA GLN A 94 7.15 -0.43 -8.44
C GLN A 94 6.95 -1.45 -9.57
N SER A 95 5.72 -1.66 -10.06
CA SER A 95 5.40 -2.67 -11.07
C SER A 95 5.92 -2.33 -12.48
N GLY A 96 6.33 -1.07 -12.70
CA GLY A 96 6.73 -0.57 -14.02
C GLY A 96 5.56 -0.17 -14.92
N LYS A 97 4.33 -0.15 -14.42
CA LYS A 97 3.14 0.34 -15.15
C LYS A 97 2.96 1.85 -15.08
N GLY A 98 3.66 2.51 -14.15
CA GLY A 98 3.58 3.97 -14.00
C GLY A 98 2.32 4.42 -13.26
N ASN A 99 1.68 3.51 -12.52
CA ASN A 99 0.45 3.78 -11.77
C ASN A 99 0.72 4.52 -10.45
N HIS A 100 1.63 5.51 -10.47
CA HIS A 100 2.04 6.26 -9.29
C HIS A 100 0.85 6.97 -8.64
N LEU A 101 0.82 7.02 -7.32
CA LEU A 101 -0.21 7.72 -6.57
C LEU A 101 0.26 9.13 -6.21
N THR A 102 -0.59 10.11 -6.50
CA THR A 102 -0.41 11.52 -6.12
C THR A 102 -1.62 11.99 -5.31
N SER A 103 -1.57 13.17 -4.69
CA SER A 103 -2.71 13.76 -4.00
C SER A 103 -4.01 13.63 -4.80
N ALA A 104 -5.04 13.09 -4.17
CA ALA A 104 -6.32 12.85 -4.82
C ALA A 104 -6.96 14.18 -5.27
N PRO A 105 -7.53 14.23 -6.49
CA PRO A 105 -8.24 15.42 -6.95
C PRO A 105 -9.58 15.58 -6.21
N ALA A 106 -10.26 16.70 -6.45
CA ALA A 106 -11.64 16.87 -6.02
C ALA A 106 -12.57 15.88 -6.75
N GLY A 107 -13.63 15.44 -6.07
CA GLY A 107 -14.62 14.48 -6.56
C GLY A 107 -16.04 14.80 -6.10
N GLY A 108 -16.95 13.85 -6.31
CA GLY A 108 -18.38 13.99 -5.96
C GLY A 108 -18.63 14.17 -4.46
N ALA A 109 -17.93 13.39 -3.62
CA ALA A 109 -18.07 13.45 -2.16
C ALA A 109 -17.34 14.65 -1.53
N LYS A 110 -16.25 15.11 -2.15
CA LYS A 110 -15.43 16.21 -1.66
C LYS A 110 -15.00 17.14 -2.79
N ASN A 111 -15.47 18.38 -2.74
CA ASN A 111 -15.21 19.40 -3.76
C ASN A 111 -13.83 20.08 -3.67
N GLN A 112 -12.89 19.52 -2.90
CA GLN A 112 -11.52 20.04 -2.76
C GLN A 112 -10.53 18.88 -2.84
N PRO A 113 -9.35 19.07 -3.47
CA PRO A 113 -8.31 18.06 -3.48
C PRO A 113 -7.87 17.67 -2.07
N ASP A 114 -7.40 16.44 -1.94
CA ASP A 114 -6.79 15.96 -0.71
C ASP A 114 -5.36 16.48 -0.55
N SER A 115 -4.92 16.56 0.70
CA SER A 115 -3.54 16.92 1.04
C SER A 115 -2.64 15.69 1.05
N PRO A 116 -1.36 15.82 0.66
CA PRO A 116 -0.38 14.76 0.88
C PRO A 116 -0.12 14.56 2.38
N ALA A 117 0.22 13.33 2.76
CA ALA A 117 0.51 12.97 4.14
C ALA A 117 1.84 13.58 4.62
N ARG A 118 1.94 13.92 5.90
CA ARG A 118 3.23 14.30 6.52
C ARG A 118 4.16 13.09 6.59
N ALA A 119 5.42 13.27 6.19
CA ALA A 119 6.36 12.17 5.98
C ALA A 119 6.94 11.54 7.27
N ASP A 120 6.74 12.16 8.44
CA ASP A 120 7.35 11.76 9.72
C ASP A 120 6.34 11.26 10.75
N ARG A 121 5.06 11.07 10.37
CA ARG A 121 3.96 10.79 11.32
C ARG A 121 3.83 9.33 11.71
N LEU A 122 4.27 8.40 10.88
CA LEU A 122 4.18 6.95 11.15
C LEU A 122 5.56 6.29 11.04
N PRO A 123 6.46 6.51 12.00
CA PRO A 123 7.72 5.78 12.05
C PRO A 123 7.45 4.30 12.36
N VAL A 124 8.03 3.41 11.57
CA VAL A 124 7.93 1.95 11.75
C VAL A 124 9.32 1.32 11.66
N THR A 125 9.41 0.05 12.05
CA THR A 125 10.64 -0.74 11.89
C THR A 125 10.36 -1.93 10.99
N ILE A 126 11.14 -2.08 9.91
CA ILE A 126 11.12 -3.24 9.02
C ILE A 126 12.42 -4.02 9.26
N GLY A 127 12.31 -5.17 9.91
CA GLY A 127 13.46 -5.92 10.40
C GLY A 127 14.27 -5.09 11.42
N ARG A 128 15.42 -4.55 11.00
CA ARG A 128 16.28 -3.67 11.84
C ARG A 128 16.33 -2.23 11.36
N ASN A 129 15.65 -1.92 10.26
CA ASN A 129 15.74 -0.64 9.60
C ASN A 129 14.51 0.19 9.94
N LYS A 130 14.73 1.46 10.31
CA LYS A 130 13.68 2.45 10.41
C LYS A 130 13.11 2.74 9.02
N ALA A 131 11.79 2.89 8.94
CA ALA A 131 11.08 3.36 7.76
C ALA A 131 9.91 4.26 8.18
N TYR A 132 9.22 4.85 7.20
CA TYR A 132 8.03 5.66 7.44
C TYR A 132 6.84 5.11 6.65
N GLY A 133 5.78 4.73 7.37
CA GLY A 133 4.48 4.45 6.78
C GLY A 133 3.73 5.74 6.45
N ILE A 134 2.51 5.59 5.94
CA ILE A 134 1.63 6.71 5.60
C ILE A 134 0.61 6.88 6.70
N TRP A 135 0.64 8.01 7.41
CA TRP A 135 -0.40 8.36 8.38
C TRP A 135 -1.51 9.11 7.66
N VAL A 136 -2.66 8.44 7.47
CA VAL A 136 -3.82 8.98 6.75
C VAL A 136 -4.86 9.45 7.76
N GLU A 137 -5.20 10.73 7.72
CA GLU A 137 -6.26 11.36 8.50
C GLU A 137 -7.27 12.00 7.54
N ASP A 138 -8.41 12.48 8.06
CA ASP A 138 -9.43 13.16 7.27
C ASP A 138 -8.83 14.23 6.35
N GLY A 139 -9.07 14.08 5.05
CA GLY A 139 -8.57 14.98 4.01
C GLY A 139 -7.15 14.71 3.51
N ILE A 140 -6.55 13.59 3.90
CA ILE A 140 -5.37 12.99 3.26
C ILE A 140 -5.82 11.84 2.36
N GLY A 141 -5.38 11.84 1.12
CA GLY A 141 -5.78 10.83 0.14
C GLY A 141 -4.91 10.89 -1.11
N TYR A 142 -4.75 9.74 -1.76
CA TYR A 142 -3.97 9.61 -2.98
C TYR A 142 -4.75 8.85 -4.04
N ARG A 143 -4.55 9.21 -5.30
CA ARG A 143 -5.27 8.62 -6.42
C ARG A 143 -4.46 8.67 -7.71
N ASN A 144 -4.82 7.79 -8.63
CA ASN A 144 -4.44 7.85 -10.02
C ASN A 144 -5.63 7.40 -10.88
N ASP A 145 -6.21 8.33 -11.64
CA ASP A 145 -7.37 8.05 -12.50
C ASP A 145 -6.98 7.58 -13.92
N LYS A 146 -5.68 7.58 -14.23
CA LYS A 146 -5.13 7.24 -15.56
C LYS A 146 -4.15 6.10 -15.42
N THR A 147 -4.71 4.93 -15.14
CA THR A 147 -3.93 3.72 -14.86
C THR A 147 -3.68 2.89 -16.13
N THR A 148 -2.70 2.00 -16.05
CA THR A 148 -2.37 1.02 -17.08
C THR A 148 -2.39 -0.38 -16.47
N GLY A 149 -3.20 -1.26 -17.03
CA GLY A 149 -3.25 -2.69 -16.67
C GLY A 149 -4.06 -3.02 -15.41
N ILE A 150 -4.66 -2.03 -14.75
CA ILE A 150 -5.66 -2.27 -13.69
C ILE A 150 -6.89 -2.91 -14.32
N ALA A 151 -7.51 -3.85 -13.60
CA ALA A 151 -8.70 -4.57 -14.07
C ALA A 151 -9.86 -3.60 -14.33
N THR A 152 -10.72 -3.95 -15.30
CA THR A 152 -11.90 -3.16 -15.64
C THR A 152 -13.06 -4.09 -15.97
N GLY A 153 -14.30 -3.62 -15.76
CA GLY A 153 -15.47 -4.44 -16.00
C GLY A 153 -15.54 -5.61 -15.01
N ASP A 154 -15.52 -6.83 -15.51
CA ASP A 154 -15.58 -8.08 -14.73
C ASP A 154 -14.25 -8.87 -14.80
N ASP A 155 -13.17 -8.18 -15.18
CA ASP A 155 -11.83 -8.78 -15.18
C ASP A 155 -11.39 -9.05 -13.74
N ALA A 156 -10.82 -10.24 -13.49
CA ALA A 156 -10.40 -10.63 -12.15
C ALA A 156 -9.19 -9.81 -11.65
N GLU A 157 -9.22 -9.44 -10.37
CA GLU A 157 -8.09 -8.83 -9.67
C GLU A 157 -7.85 -9.41 -8.27
N ALA A 158 -6.71 -9.01 -7.68
CA ALA A 158 -6.36 -9.35 -6.31
C ALA A 158 -5.63 -8.17 -5.68
N ILE A 159 -6.09 -7.78 -4.49
CA ILE A 159 -5.61 -6.60 -3.79
C ILE A 159 -5.17 -7.05 -2.39
N TYR A 160 -4.08 -6.47 -1.89
CA TYR A 160 -3.70 -6.61 -0.49
C TYR A 160 -3.17 -5.29 0.05
N MET A 161 -3.37 -5.07 1.35
CA MET A 161 -2.86 -3.91 2.08
C MET A 161 -2.31 -4.36 3.44
N VAL A 162 -1.26 -3.69 3.91
CA VAL A 162 -0.81 -3.76 5.31
C VAL A 162 -1.16 -2.45 5.98
N ALA A 163 -2.08 -2.49 6.94
CA ALA A 163 -2.59 -1.32 7.65
C ALA A 163 -2.48 -1.48 9.17
N ASP A 164 -2.57 -0.35 9.88
CA ASP A 164 -2.64 -0.33 11.34
C ASP A 164 -4.10 -0.55 11.79
N GLY A 165 -4.42 -1.73 12.33
CA GLY A 165 -5.76 -2.06 12.83
C GLY A 165 -6.20 -1.25 14.06
N THR A 166 -5.37 -0.34 14.55
CA THR A 166 -5.69 0.56 15.66
C THR A 166 -5.87 2.02 15.22
N HIS A 167 -5.62 2.34 13.95
CA HIS A 167 -5.80 3.67 13.38
C HIS A 167 -6.92 3.66 12.34
N TYR A 168 -8.11 4.04 12.78
CA TYR A 168 -9.32 4.06 11.96
C TYR A 168 -10.37 5.01 12.55
N ASN A 169 -11.40 5.31 11.77
CA ASN A 169 -12.60 5.99 12.23
C ASN A 169 -13.85 5.36 11.58
N SER A 170 -15.02 5.96 11.86
CA SER A 170 -16.31 5.53 11.33
C SER A 170 -16.72 6.31 10.07
N GLY A 171 -15.83 7.12 9.51
CA GLY A 171 -16.07 7.90 8.30
C GLY A 171 -15.95 7.04 7.05
N CYS A 172 -16.50 7.56 5.94
CA CYS A 172 -16.26 7.03 4.62
C CYS A 172 -15.18 7.84 3.90
N CYS A 173 -14.17 7.22 3.28
CA CYS A 173 -13.80 5.81 3.40
C CYS A 173 -12.28 5.69 3.39
N PHE A 174 -11.73 4.70 4.09
CA PHE A 174 -10.29 4.44 4.12
C PHE A 174 -10.01 3.19 3.31
N ASP A 175 -9.82 3.43 2.01
CA ASP A 175 -9.77 2.38 1.00
C ASP A 175 -8.42 2.28 0.30
N TYR A 176 -8.13 1.07 -0.19
CA TYR A 176 -7.07 0.82 -1.15
C TYR A 176 -7.53 -0.18 -2.19
N GLY A 177 -7.63 0.24 -3.45
CA GLY A 177 -8.01 -0.63 -4.55
C GLY A 177 -8.48 0.10 -5.81
N ASN A 178 -9.36 -0.56 -6.55
CA ASN A 178 -9.93 -0.12 -7.81
C ASN A 178 -11.10 0.83 -7.57
N ALA A 179 -11.22 1.88 -8.40
CA ALA A 179 -12.24 2.90 -8.29
C ALA A 179 -12.48 3.62 -9.63
N GLU A 180 -13.49 4.49 -9.67
CA GLU A 180 -13.92 5.21 -10.87
C GLU A 180 -12.84 6.16 -11.39
N THR A 181 -12.75 6.30 -12.71
CA THR A 181 -11.73 7.18 -13.32
C THR A 181 -12.12 8.66 -13.34
N ASN A 182 -13.31 9.02 -12.83
CA ASN A 182 -13.87 10.37 -12.91
C ASN A 182 -14.06 11.04 -11.53
N ASN A 183 -13.69 10.36 -10.43
CA ASN A 183 -13.87 10.79 -9.05
C ASN A 183 -15.34 11.00 -8.63
N LYS A 184 -16.26 10.26 -9.24
CA LYS A 184 -17.69 10.28 -8.92
C LYS A 184 -18.17 8.85 -8.74
N ASP A 185 -19.14 8.71 -7.87
CA ASP A 185 -19.96 7.51 -7.77
C ASP A 185 -20.71 7.32 -9.11
N ASP A 186 -20.36 6.22 -9.78
CA ASP A 186 -20.96 5.77 -11.04
C ASP A 186 -21.96 4.61 -10.81
N GLY A 187 -22.27 4.29 -9.55
CA GLY A 187 -23.25 3.31 -9.09
C GLY A 187 -22.65 1.97 -8.62
N PRO A 188 -23.47 1.02 -8.15
CA PRO A 188 -22.98 -0.22 -7.55
C PRO A 188 -22.12 -1.06 -8.51
N GLY A 189 -21.00 -1.57 -8.01
CA GLY A 189 -20.05 -2.42 -8.72
C GLY A 189 -19.01 -1.67 -9.56
N THR A 190 -18.86 -0.36 -9.37
CA THR A 190 -17.83 0.45 -10.06
C THR A 190 -16.54 0.63 -9.26
N MET A 191 -16.52 0.18 -8.00
CA MET A 191 -15.31 0.03 -7.18
C MET A 191 -15.05 -1.44 -6.85
N GLU A 192 -13.78 -1.74 -6.57
CA GLU A 192 -13.37 -2.94 -5.85
C GLU A 192 -12.15 -2.59 -4.99
N ALA A 193 -12.39 -2.22 -3.73
CA ALA A 193 -11.33 -1.76 -2.84
C ALA A 193 -11.39 -2.38 -1.44
N ILE A 194 -10.23 -2.53 -0.82
CA ILE A 194 -10.15 -2.95 0.59
C ILE A 194 -10.49 -1.75 1.46
N TYR A 195 -11.56 -1.86 2.25
CA TYR A 195 -11.91 -0.94 3.34
C TYR A 195 -11.39 -1.45 4.68
N ILE A 196 -10.87 -0.55 5.53
CA ILE A 196 -10.69 -0.83 6.96
C ILE A 196 -11.22 0.32 7.83
N GLY A 197 -12.15 0.00 8.72
CA GLY A 197 -12.73 0.95 9.65
C GLY A 197 -13.92 0.40 10.40
N ASN A 198 -14.66 1.25 11.11
CA ASN A 198 -15.82 0.84 11.89
C ASN A 198 -17.12 1.56 11.50
N SER A 199 -17.24 1.99 10.25
CA SER A 199 -18.51 2.48 9.70
C SER A 199 -19.57 1.38 9.78
N THR A 200 -20.77 1.75 10.19
CA THR A 200 -21.97 0.88 10.16
C THR A 200 -23.04 1.46 9.24
N MET A 201 -22.68 2.41 8.38
CA MET A 201 -23.60 3.03 7.43
C MET A 201 -24.14 1.98 6.45
N TRP A 202 -23.22 1.16 5.91
CA TRP A 202 -23.49 0.00 5.05
C TRP A 202 -23.29 -1.32 5.82
N GLY A 203 -22.47 -2.25 5.32
CA GLY A 203 -22.15 -3.49 6.02
C GLY A 203 -21.30 -3.25 7.28
N TYR A 204 -21.38 -4.19 8.22
CA TYR A 204 -20.53 -4.25 9.40
C TYR A 204 -20.40 -5.68 9.93
N GLY A 205 -19.36 -5.94 10.71
CA GLY A 205 -19.05 -7.26 11.26
C GLY A 205 -19.32 -7.42 12.75
N GLU A 206 -18.82 -8.51 13.32
CA GLU A 206 -18.86 -8.79 14.76
C GLU A 206 -18.01 -7.83 15.59
N GLY A 207 -18.47 -7.55 16.81
CA GLY A 207 -17.75 -6.69 17.76
C GLY A 207 -17.92 -5.20 17.46
N THR A 208 -16.87 -4.42 17.74
CA THR A 208 -16.89 -2.94 17.63
C THR A 208 -16.02 -2.40 16.49
N GLY A 209 -15.45 -3.29 15.68
CA GLY A 209 -14.53 -2.94 14.62
C GLY A 209 -13.10 -2.60 15.12
N PRO A 210 -12.19 -2.30 14.19
CA PRO A 210 -12.47 -2.14 12.77
C PRO A 210 -12.66 -3.49 12.08
N TRP A 211 -13.32 -3.45 10.93
CA TRP A 211 -13.55 -4.60 10.06
C TRP A 211 -12.81 -4.39 8.75
N ILE A 212 -12.36 -5.49 8.14
CA ILE A 212 -11.91 -5.50 6.75
C ILE A 212 -13.11 -5.86 5.90
N MET A 213 -13.44 -5.01 4.93
CA MET A 213 -14.57 -5.20 4.01
C MET A 213 -14.15 -4.83 2.58
N ALA A 214 -14.96 -5.20 1.61
CA ALA A 214 -14.85 -4.69 0.24
C ALA A 214 -15.74 -3.46 0.08
N ASP A 215 -15.19 -2.34 -0.36
CA ASP A 215 -15.97 -1.27 -0.95
C ASP A 215 -16.24 -1.61 -2.42
N LEU A 216 -17.52 -1.76 -2.76
CA LEU A 216 -17.98 -2.09 -4.11
C LEU A 216 -18.81 -0.95 -4.71
N GLU A 217 -18.63 0.29 -4.23
CA GLU A 217 -19.47 1.47 -4.47
C GLU A 217 -20.90 1.26 -3.98
N ASP A 218 -21.50 2.33 -3.42
CA ASP A 218 -22.80 2.28 -2.75
C ASP A 218 -22.90 1.26 -1.59
N GLY A 219 -21.78 0.67 -1.16
CA GLY A 219 -21.77 -0.34 -0.12
C GLY A 219 -20.40 -0.85 0.31
N LEU A 220 -20.25 -1.05 1.62
CA LEU A 220 -19.17 -1.81 2.24
C LEU A 220 -19.65 -3.21 2.60
N PHE A 221 -18.92 -4.25 2.19
CA PHE A 221 -19.36 -5.64 2.26
C PHE A 221 -18.31 -6.53 2.95
N GLY A 222 -18.64 -7.07 4.13
CA GLY A 222 -17.93 -8.22 4.71
C GLY A 222 -18.50 -9.57 4.26
N CYS A 223 -19.74 -9.55 3.77
CA CYS A 223 -20.56 -10.67 3.29
C CYS A 223 -21.79 -10.08 2.56
N ALA A 224 -22.72 -10.93 2.12
CA ALA A 224 -23.92 -10.50 1.39
C ALA A 224 -24.95 -9.75 2.27
N ASP A 225 -24.96 -10.00 3.57
CA ASP A 225 -25.89 -9.38 4.52
C ASP A 225 -25.30 -8.08 5.09
N LYS A 226 -26.17 -7.17 5.57
CA LYS A 226 -25.72 -5.93 6.24
C LYS A 226 -24.89 -6.22 7.50
N PHE A 227 -25.24 -7.27 8.25
CA PHE A 227 -24.47 -7.73 9.39
C PHE A 227 -23.81 -9.07 9.07
N CYS A 228 -22.49 -9.11 9.21
CA CYS A 228 -21.68 -10.27 8.86
C CYS A 228 -21.05 -10.89 10.11
N SER A 229 -21.69 -11.95 10.62
CA SER A 229 -21.21 -12.65 11.82
C SER A 229 -19.83 -13.32 11.63
N ASN A 230 -19.42 -13.52 10.38
CA ASN A 230 -18.13 -14.09 9.98
C ASN A 230 -17.07 -13.03 9.64
N THR A 231 -17.36 -11.73 9.83
CA THR A 231 -16.40 -10.64 9.66
C THR A 231 -15.93 -10.17 11.05
N PRO A 232 -14.81 -10.68 11.58
CA PRO A 232 -14.36 -10.35 12.93
C PRO A 232 -13.73 -8.96 13.00
N THR A 233 -13.68 -8.39 14.21
CA THR A 233 -12.86 -7.22 14.53
C THR A 233 -11.37 -7.53 14.35
N VAL A 234 -10.62 -6.63 13.70
CA VAL A 234 -9.16 -6.72 13.53
C VAL A 234 -8.43 -5.55 14.20
N ASN A 235 -7.67 -5.81 15.27
CA ASN A 235 -7.04 -4.75 16.08
C ASN A 235 -5.51 -4.90 16.23
N ASN A 236 -4.85 -5.45 15.22
CA ASN A 236 -3.39 -5.64 15.24
C ASN A 236 -2.69 -4.33 14.83
N PRO A 237 -1.77 -3.78 15.65
CA PRO A 237 -1.07 -2.55 15.32
C PRO A 237 -0.01 -2.76 14.23
N ALA A 238 0.22 -1.73 13.41
CA ALA A 238 1.30 -1.75 12.42
C ALA A 238 2.66 -1.77 13.13
N GLY A 239 3.48 -2.80 12.89
CA GLY A 239 4.81 -2.94 13.49
C GLY A 239 4.93 -3.96 14.62
N GLN A 240 3.85 -4.65 14.98
CA GLN A 240 3.97 -5.97 15.62
C GLN A 240 4.02 -7.02 14.52
N GLU A 241 5.22 -7.37 14.04
CA GLU A 241 5.38 -8.70 13.47
C GLU A 241 5.01 -9.69 14.58
N ALA A 242 3.86 -10.34 14.44
CA ALA A 242 3.60 -11.57 15.14
C ALA A 242 4.69 -12.54 14.71
N LEU A 243 5.73 -12.67 15.55
CA LEU A 243 6.69 -13.75 15.49
C LEU A 243 5.93 -15.05 15.82
N SER A 244 5.11 -15.54 14.89
CA SER A 244 4.71 -16.94 14.89
C SER A 244 5.87 -17.73 14.29
N ARG A 245 6.46 -18.55 15.15
CA ARG A 245 7.54 -19.50 14.86
C ARG A 245 7.20 -20.47 13.73
#